data_AF-A0A7C3GWF7-F1
#
_entry.id   AF-A0A7C3GWF7-F1
#
_cell.length_a   1.000
_cell.length_b   1.000
_cell.length_c   1.000
_cell.angle_alpha   90.00
_cell.angle_beta   90.00
_cell.angle_gamma   90.00
#
_symmetry.space_group_name_H-M   'P 1'
#
loop_
_entity.id
_entity.type
_entity.pdbx_description
1 polymer ?
#
loop_
_entity_poly.entity_id
_entity_poly.type
_entity_poly.pdbx_seq_one_letter_code
_entity_poly.pdbx_strand_id
1 'polypeptide(L)'
;ALKKIFEPIRNAIKGSGCSRAILVGHNPAFDLAFLKAAVARTGIKRNPFHQFSTFDTATLAGLAYGQTVLARAIAAAGIEWDNNRAHSAVYDTEKTAELFCKIVNLWGDPTRHGR
;
A
#
# COMPACT_ATOMS: atom_id res chain seq x y z
N ALA A 1 -4.36 13.17 15.32
CA ALA A 1 -3.59 12.28 14.42
C ALA A 1 -4.28 12.05 13.07
N LEU A 2 -5.38 11.29 12.99
CA LEU A 2 -6.01 10.91 11.70
C LEU A 2 -6.35 12.05 10.73
N LYS A 3 -6.76 13.23 11.22
CA LYS A 3 -6.96 14.41 10.36
C LYS A 3 -5.70 14.80 9.57
N LYS A 4 -4.52 14.72 10.20
CA LYS A 4 -3.21 14.99 9.56
C LYS A 4 -2.86 13.97 8.47
N ILE A 5 -3.45 12.78 8.51
CA ILE A 5 -3.30 11.75 7.48
C ILE A 5 -4.34 11.95 6.36
N PHE A 6 -5.60 12.22 6.72
CA PHE A 6 -6.69 12.30 5.75
C PHE A 6 -6.68 13.57 4.90
N GLU A 7 -6.19 14.69 5.43
CA GLU A 7 -6.10 15.95 4.69
C GLU A 7 -5.19 15.86 3.45
N PRO A 8 -3.92 15.43 3.55
CA PRO A 8 -3.08 15.27 2.36
C PRO A 8 -3.64 14.25 1.37
N ILE A 9 -4.29 13.18 1.85
CA ILE A 9 -4.94 12.19 0.97
C ILE A 9 -6.09 12.83 0.18
N ARG A 10 -6.94 13.65 0.81
CA ARG A 10 -8.02 14.34 0.09
C ARG A 10 -7.47 15.33 -0.95
N ASN A 11 -6.39 16.02 -0.63
CA ASN A 11 -5.72 16.91 -1.57
C ASN A 11 -5.17 16.13 -2.77
N ALA A 12 -4.56 14.97 -2.53
CA ALA A 12 -4.09 14.08 -3.60
C ALA A 12 -5.23 13.57 -4.47
N ILE A 13 -6.33 13.08 -3.87
CA ILE A 13 -7.54 12.63 -4.60
C ILE A 13 -8.06 13.75 -5.51
N LYS A 14 -8.19 14.97 -4.98
CA LYS A 14 -8.66 16.13 -5.77
C LYS A 14 -7.67 16.48 -6.89
N GLY A 15 -6.38 16.49 -6.58
CA GLY A 15 -5.32 16.84 -7.55
C GLY A 15 -5.16 15.83 -8.68
N SER A 16 -5.48 14.55 -8.43
CA SER A 16 -5.39 13.47 -9.43
C SER A 16 -6.70 13.20 -10.18
N GLY A 17 -7.79 13.93 -9.88
CA GLY A 17 -9.11 13.67 -10.46
C GLY A 17 -9.73 12.33 -10.03
N CYS A 18 -9.24 11.71 -8.96
CA CYS A 18 -9.80 10.46 -8.44
C CYS A 18 -11.06 10.72 -7.59
N SER A 19 -11.87 9.68 -7.39
CA SER A 19 -13.08 9.74 -6.56
C SER A 19 -12.85 9.31 -5.11
N ARG A 20 -11.91 8.39 -4.86
CA ARG A 20 -11.64 7.80 -3.54
C ARG A 20 -10.23 7.24 -3.44
N ALA A 21 -9.70 7.11 -2.22
CA ALA A 21 -8.45 6.39 -1.98
C ALA A 21 -8.70 4.89 -1.76
N ILE A 22 -7.82 4.04 -2.27
CA ILE A 22 -7.74 2.61 -1.94
C ILE A 22 -6.48 2.39 -1.11
N LEU A 23 -6.62 1.67 0.01
CA LEU A 23 -5.47 1.36 0.87
C LEU A 23 -4.62 0.28 0.21
N VAL A 24 -3.32 0.57 0.06
CA VAL A 24 -2.29 -0.39 -0.32
C VAL A 24 -1.56 -0.80 0.95
N GLY A 25 -1.31 -2.09 1.13
CA GLY A 25 -0.58 -2.61 2.29
C GLY A 25 -0.16 -4.07 2.06
N HIS A 26 0.64 -4.61 2.97
CA HIS A 26 1.06 -6.01 2.94
C HIS A 26 0.23 -6.81 3.95
N ASN A 27 -0.76 -7.56 3.48
CA ASN A 27 -1.92 -8.04 4.27
C ASN A 27 -2.84 -6.88 4.77
N PRO A 28 -3.29 -5.97 3.87
CA PRO A 28 -3.92 -4.70 4.21
C PRO A 28 -5.27 -4.81 4.92
N ALA A 29 -5.88 -6.00 4.95
CA ALA A 29 -7.10 -6.24 5.71
C ALA A 29 -6.89 -5.94 7.21
N PHE A 30 -5.70 -6.23 7.73
CA PHE A 30 -5.30 -5.91 9.10
C PHE A 30 -5.27 -4.39 9.32
N ASP A 31 -4.51 -3.66 8.50
CA ASP A 31 -4.37 -2.20 8.61
C ASP A 31 -5.71 -1.47 8.45
N LEU A 32 -6.52 -1.89 7.48
CA LEU A 32 -7.83 -1.30 7.23
C LEU A 32 -8.78 -1.51 8.42
N ALA A 33 -8.75 -2.68 9.07
CA ALA A 33 -9.56 -2.95 10.26
C ALA A 33 -9.20 -2.00 11.41
N PHE A 34 -7.91 -1.79 11.67
CA PHE A 34 -7.43 -0.84 12.69
C PHE A 34 -7.80 0.61 12.34
N LEU A 35 -7.64 1.01 11.08
CA LEU A 35 -8.02 2.34 10.61
C LEU A 35 -9.52 2.59 10.80
N LYS A 36 -10.38 1.63 10.41
CA LYS A 36 -11.84 1.71 10.59
C LYS A 36 -12.21 1.84 12.06
N ALA A 37 -11.61 1.04 12.93
CA ALA A 37 -11.84 1.11 14.36
C ALA A 37 -11.40 2.47 14.94
N ALA A 38 -10.27 3.01 14.50
CA ALA A 38 -9.81 4.34 14.91
C ALA A 38 -10.73 5.46 14.42
N VAL A 39 -11.26 5.38 13.20
CA VAL A 39 -12.26 6.32 12.67
C VAL A 39 -13.54 6.26 13.51
N ALA A 40 -14.02 5.06 13.84
CA ALA A 40 -15.22 4.88 14.66
C ALA A 40 -15.06 5.52 16.06
N ARG A 41 -13.93 5.25 16.74
CA ARG A 41 -13.64 5.84 18.06
C ARG A 41 -13.49 7.36 18.06
N THR A 42 -13.09 7.96 16.93
CA THR A 42 -12.81 9.40 16.84
C THR A 42 -13.95 10.20 16.22
N GLY A 43 -15.05 9.56 15.80
CA GLY A 43 -16.21 10.23 15.21
C GLY A 43 -15.92 10.96 13.89
N ILE A 44 -14.83 10.61 13.19
CA ILE A 44 -14.47 11.24 11.93
C ILE A 44 -15.47 10.85 10.85
N LYS A 45 -16.27 11.82 10.38
CA LYS A 45 -17.33 11.59 9.38
C LYS A 45 -16.79 11.34 7.96
N ARG A 46 -15.67 11.98 7.57
CA ARG A 46 -15.16 11.97 6.19
C ARG A 46 -13.92 11.08 6.08
N ASN A 47 -14.08 9.77 6.02
CA ASN A 47 -12.99 8.84 5.72
C ASN A 47 -12.74 8.80 4.19
N PRO A 48 -11.56 9.23 3.68
CA PRO A 48 -11.28 9.24 2.25
C PRO A 48 -11.04 7.86 1.66
N PHE A 49 -10.77 6.84 2.50
CA PHE A 49 -10.53 5.49 2.03
C PHE A 49 -11.82 4.77 1.64
N HIS A 50 -11.69 3.85 0.70
CA HIS A 50 -12.67 2.84 0.41
C HIS A 50 -12.84 1.91 1.62
N GLN A 51 -14.07 1.44 1.89
CA GLN A 51 -14.41 0.82 3.18
C GLN A 51 -14.17 -0.70 3.25
N PHE A 52 -13.84 -1.32 2.11
CA PHE A 52 -13.64 -2.76 1.97
C PHE A 52 -12.52 -3.12 0.99
N SER A 53 -12.54 -2.58 -0.24
CA SER A 53 -11.47 -2.82 -1.21
C SER A 53 -10.11 -2.29 -0.76
N THR A 54 -9.08 -3.09 -1.00
CA THR A 54 -7.66 -2.80 -0.75
C THR A 54 -6.82 -3.41 -1.88
N PHE A 55 -5.58 -2.95 -2.03
CA PHE A 55 -4.58 -3.64 -2.84
C PHE A 55 -3.57 -4.30 -1.91
N ASP A 56 -3.55 -5.63 -1.96
CA ASP A 56 -2.68 -6.44 -1.11
C ASP A 56 -1.37 -6.78 -1.82
N THR A 57 -0.27 -6.24 -1.30
CA THR A 57 1.06 -6.50 -1.86
C THR A 57 1.57 -7.90 -1.53
N ALA A 58 1.01 -8.63 -0.56
CA ALA A 58 1.33 -10.04 -0.36
C ALA A 58 0.80 -10.89 -1.52
N THR A 59 -0.46 -10.67 -1.90
CA THR A 59 -1.06 -11.28 -3.10
C THR A 59 -0.32 -10.87 -4.38
N LEU A 60 -0.07 -9.57 -4.57
CA LEU A 60 0.60 -9.08 -5.78
C LEU A 60 2.06 -9.58 -5.88
N ALA A 61 2.79 -9.65 -4.78
CA ALA A 61 4.15 -10.19 -4.77
C ALA A 61 4.16 -11.71 -4.94
N GLY A 62 3.12 -12.42 -4.47
CA GLY A 62 2.92 -13.84 -4.79
C GLY A 62 2.83 -14.06 -6.30
N LEU A 63 2.08 -13.20 -7.00
CA LEU A 63 1.97 -13.23 -8.46
C LEU A 63 3.30 -12.86 -9.16
N ALA A 64 3.92 -11.75 -8.77
CA ALA A 64 5.05 -11.18 -9.51
C ALA A 64 6.40 -11.87 -9.19
N TYR A 65 6.58 -12.35 -7.96
CA TYR A 65 7.87 -12.83 -7.44
C TYR A 65 7.79 -14.19 -6.73
N GLY A 66 6.60 -14.78 -6.60
CA GLY A 66 6.42 -16.04 -5.87
C GLY A 66 6.68 -15.91 -4.36
N GLN A 67 6.60 -14.71 -3.80
CA GLN A 67 6.90 -14.44 -2.39
C GLN A 67 5.75 -13.68 -1.72
N THR A 68 5.32 -14.14 -0.55
CA THR A 68 4.26 -13.51 0.25
C THR A 68 4.76 -12.86 1.54
N VAL A 69 6.05 -13.02 1.87
CA VAL A 69 6.69 -12.36 3.02
C VAL A 69 7.36 -11.09 2.52
N LEU A 70 7.04 -9.93 3.09
CA LEU A 70 7.52 -8.62 2.63
C LEU A 70 9.03 -8.60 2.39
N ALA A 71 9.84 -8.98 3.39
CA ALA A 71 11.30 -8.97 3.26
C ALA A 71 11.81 -9.86 2.10
N ARG A 72 11.15 -11.01 1.85
CA ARG A 72 11.50 -11.90 0.73
C ARG A 72 11.04 -11.33 -0.61
N ALA A 73 9.86 -10.70 -0.65
CA ALA A 73 9.36 -10.02 -1.84
C ALA A 73 10.24 -8.83 -2.22
N ILE A 74 10.68 -8.04 -1.23
CA ILE A 74 11.63 -6.94 -1.40
C ILE A 74 12.96 -7.45 -1.98
N ALA A 75 13.53 -8.50 -1.39
CA ALA A 75 14.76 -9.12 -1.88
C ALA A 75 14.60 -9.67 -3.30
N ALA A 76 13.51 -10.40 -3.59
CA ALA A 76 13.22 -10.96 -4.91
C ALA A 76 12.96 -9.87 -5.96
N ALA A 77 12.41 -8.73 -5.53
CA ALA A 77 12.25 -7.55 -6.36
C ALA A 77 13.56 -6.76 -6.54
N GLY A 78 14.68 -7.18 -5.93
CA GLY A 78 15.95 -6.45 -6.00
C GLY A 78 15.89 -5.06 -5.38
N ILE A 79 15.10 -4.91 -4.31
CA ILE A 79 15.00 -3.70 -3.51
C ILE A 79 15.85 -3.90 -2.24
N GLU A 80 16.58 -2.88 -1.80
CA GLU A 80 17.37 -2.97 -0.57
C GLU A 80 16.49 -3.13 0.67
N TRP A 81 16.89 -4.04 1.57
CA TRP A 81 16.24 -4.32 2.83
C TRP A 81 17.23 -4.21 3.99
N ASP A 82 16.83 -3.49 5.04
CA ASP A 82 17.57 -3.32 6.29
C ASP A 82 16.77 -3.94 7.43
N ASN A 83 17.25 -5.08 7.93
CA ASN A 83 16.61 -5.78 9.04
C ASN A 83 16.58 -4.96 10.33
N ASN A 84 17.49 -4.01 10.54
CA ASN A 84 17.52 -3.18 11.74
C ASN A 84 16.40 -2.13 11.76
N ARG A 85 15.81 -1.84 10.59
CA ARG A 85 14.68 -0.91 10.43
C ARG A 85 13.35 -1.63 10.23
N ALA A 86 13.36 -2.95 10.10
CA ALA A 86 12.16 -3.77 10.01
C ALA A 86 11.24 -3.52 11.23
N HIS A 87 9.92 -3.62 11.01
CA HIS A 87 8.87 -3.38 12.02
C HIS A 87 8.65 -1.91 12.41
N SER A 88 9.40 -0.98 11.83
CA SER A 88 9.01 0.43 11.79
C SER A 88 7.89 0.61 10.78
N ALA A 89 6.74 1.14 11.23
CA ALA A 89 5.63 1.44 10.34
C ALA A 89 6.04 2.36 9.17
N VAL A 90 6.99 3.27 9.39
CA VAL A 90 7.52 4.15 8.33
C VAL A 90 8.30 3.32 7.31
N TYR A 91 9.24 2.50 7.77
CA TYR A 91 10.10 1.72 6.88
C TYR A 91 9.30 0.68 6.09
N ASP A 92 8.39 -0.04 6.76
CA ASP A 92 7.53 -1.02 6.11
C ASP A 92 6.61 -0.35 5.07
N THR A 93 6.13 0.88 5.34
CA THR A 93 5.33 1.67 4.38
C THR A 93 6.17 2.09 3.16
N GLU A 94 7.38 2.60 3.38
CA GLU A 94 8.30 2.98 2.30
C GLU A 94 8.60 1.80 1.38
N LYS A 95 8.96 0.65 1.97
CA LYS A 95 9.28 -0.57 1.22
C LYS A 95 8.06 -1.17 0.53
N THR A 96 6.90 -1.16 1.17
CA THR A 96 5.65 -1.60 0.55
C THR A 96 5.25 -0.72 -0.63
N ALA A 97 5.44 0.59 -0.54
CA ALA A 97 5.17 1.52 -1.65
C ALA A 97 6.14 1.28 -2.82
N GLU A 98 7.43 1.10 -2.55
CA GLU A 98 8.45 0.78 -3.56
C GLU A 98 8.12 -0.53 -4.28
N LEU A 99 7.76 -1.58 -3.52
CA LEU A 99 7.35 -2.88 -4.05
C LEU A 99 6.10 -2.77 -4.94
N PHE A 100 5.07 -2.07 -4.47
CA PHE A 100 3.83 -1.88 -5.22
C PHE A 100 4.09 -1.17 -6.55
N CYS A 101 4.84 -0.06 -6.53
CA CYS A 101 5.23 0.67 -7.73
C CYS A 101 6.01 -0.22 -8.70
N LYS A 102 6.96 -1.02 -8.20
CA LYS A 102 7.76 -1.92 -9.04
C LYS A 102 6.90 -2.98 -9.72
N ILE A 103 5.94 -3.57 -9.01
CA ILE A 103 5.01 -4.56 -9.57
C ILE A 103 4.10 -3.92 -10.64
N VAL A 104 3.52 -2.75 -10.37
CA VAL A 104 2.64 -2.07 -11.33
C VAL A 104 3.42 -1.65 -12.58
N ASN A 105 4.62 -1.09 -12.41
CA ASN A 105 5.48 -0.67 -13.52
C ASN A 105 5.95 -1.87 -14.37
N LEU A 106 6.15 -3.04 -13.75
CA LEU A 106 6.48 -4.27 -14.47
C LEU A 106 5.40 -4.65 -15.50
N TRP A 107 4.13 -4.44 -15.15
CA TRP A 107 3.00 -4.75 -16.00
C TRP A 107 2.67 -3.62 -16.98
N GLY A 108 2.95 -2.37 -16.62
CA GLY A 108 2.76 -1.22 -17.51
C GLY A 108 3.77 -1.12 -18.65
N ASP A 109 4.85 -1.91 -18.63
CA ASP A 109 5.90 -1.88 -19.64
C ASP A 109 5.46 -2.60 -20.94
N PRO A 110 5.28 -1.85 -22.07
CA PRO A 110 4.90 -2.44 -23.35
C PRO A 110 5.95 -3.41 -23.90
N THR A 111 7.22 -3.27 -23.52
CA THR A 111 8.32 -4.10 -24.04
C THR A 111 8.32 -5.52 -23.51
N ARG A 112 7.54 -5.80 -22.45
CA ARG A 112 7.37 -7.14 -21.86
C ARG A 112 6.13 -7.90 -22.33
N HIS A 113 5.23 -7.25 -23.09
CA HIS A 113 4.02 -7.90 -23.64
C HIS A 113 4.29 -8.69 -24.94
N GLY A 114 5.56 -9.00 -25.25
CA GLY A 114 5.95 -9.94 -26.29
C GLY A 114 5.75 -11.41 -25.89
N ARG A 115 4.50 -11.80 -25.59
CA ARG A 115 4.02 -13.17 -25.73
C ARG A 115 2.85 -13.20 -26.70
#